data_AF-A0A1J5WRW5-F1
#
_entry.id   AF-A0A1J5WRW5-F1
#
_cell.length_a   1.000
_cell.length_b   1.000
_cell.length_c   1.000
_cell.angle_alpha   90.00
_cell.angle_beta   90.00
_cell.angle_gamma   90.00
#
_symmetry.space_group_name_H-M   'P 1'
#
loop_
_entity.id
_entity.type
_entity.pdbx_description
1 polymer ?
#
loop_
_entity_poly.entity_id
_entity_poly.type
_entity_poly.pdbx_seq_one_letter_code
_entity_poly.pdbx_strand_id
1 'polypeptide(L)'
;RITKRKIHVEELAVTQTGKDIGPETETRIVVSKRIGIRGSACVLLFIELGPELNHLSIDEVQTQCLSPEIPISRINIQLTENKITVRENLYVLQFLKKNITATEMGFFPKNKTDAFNSTRITLAVGEMESICFGRKGLSVLPSITNEKIKVRNMAVVDIVSFFEQEKEEAKKKEFVIRERLYVKNTGILFLECLRNTFFIPVIEI
;
A
#
# COMPACT_ATOMS: atom_id res chain seq x y z
N ARG A 1 -7.34 33.88 -1.28
CA ARG A 1 -6.88 32.49 -1.56
C ARG A 1 -5.37 32.51 -1.38
N ILE A 2 -4.86 32.13 -0.21
CA ILE A 2 -3.41 32.16 0.05
C ILE A 2 -2.82 31.00 -0.77
N THR A 3 -1.93 31.32 -1.71
CA THR A 3 -1.19 30.32 -2.49
C THR A 3 -0.29 29.56 -1.53
N LYS A 4 -0.71 28.36 -1.12
CA LYS A 4 0.12 27.43 -0.35
C LYS A 4 1.49 27.33 -1.02
N ARG A 5 2.55 27.75 -0.32
CA ARG A 5 3.91 27.72 -0.85
C ARG A 5 4.29 26.26 -1.11
N LYS A 6 4.62 25.93 -2.36
CA LYS A 6 5.10 24.59 -2.73
C LYS A 6 6.62 24.62 -2.84
N ILE A 7 7.28 23.70 -2.16
CA ILE A 7 8.72 23.48 -2.28
C ILE A 7 8.89 22.16 -3.04
N HIS A 8 9.50 22.22 -4.22
CA HIS A 8 9.77 21.04 -5.01
C HIS A 8 11.19 20.57 -4.73
N VAL A 9 11.35 19.30 -4.37
CA VAL A 9 12.65 18.66 -4.14
C VAL A 9 12.69 17.32 -4.86
N GLU A 10 13.86 16.93 -5.35
CA GLU A 10 14.03 15.60 -5.92
C GLU A 10 14.23 14.56 -4.82
N GLU A 11 15.08 14.85 -3.85
CA GLU A 11 15.36 13.97 -2.72
C GLU A 11 15.07 14.69 -1.40
N LEU A 12 14.42 13.99 -0.46
CA LEU A 12 14.12 14.51 0.87
C LEU A 12 14.55 13.51 1.94
N ALA A 13 15.49 13.92 2.79
CA ALA A 13 15.79 13.20 4.03
C ALA A 13 15.20 13.96 5.21
N VAL A 14 14.33 13.30 5.98
CA VAL A 14 13.75 13.83 7.21
C VAL A 14 14.34 13.03 8.36
N THR A 15 15.01 13.68 9.30
CA THR A 15 15.38 13.06 10.58
C THR A 15 14.74 13.86 11.69
N GLN A 16 13.80 13.28 12.43
CA GLN A 16 13.10 13.94 13.51
C GLN A 16 13.30 13.18 14.82
N THR A 17 13.92 13.85 15.79
CA THR A 17 14.12 13.34 17.15
C THR A 17 13.29 14.18 18.11
N GLY A 18 12.14 13.67 18.60
CA GLY A 18 11.30 14.37 19.58
C GLY A 18 9.80 14.47 19.22
N LYS A 19 9.01 15.00 20.15
CA LYS A 19 7.52 15.06 20.11
C LYS A 19 6.95 16.17 19.22
N ASP A 20 7.79 16.82 18.42
CA ASP A 20 7.36 17.98 17.66
C ASP A 20 6.30 17.61 16.61
N ILE A 21 5.23 18.40 16.60
CA ILE A 21 4.03 18.19 15.79
C ILE A 21 4.24 18.77 14.38
N GLY A 22 5.42 18.56 13.78
CA GLY A 22 5.77 19.10 12.48
C GLY A 22 5.59 20.64 12.36
N PRO A 23 5.71 21.19 11.15
CA PRO A 23 5.54 22.62 10.94
C PRO A 23 4.05 23.01 10.85
N GLU A 24 3.59 24.00 11.63
CA GLU A 24 2.25 24.62 11.55
C GLU A 24 2.02 25.45 10.27
N THR A 25 2.76 25.18 9.20
CA THR A 25 2.78 26.04 8.01
C THR A 25 1.97 25.44 6.87
N GLU A 26 1.36 26.30 6.06
CA GLU A 26 0.64 25.88 4.84
C GLU A 26 1.56 25.35 3.72
N THR A 27 2.87 25.27 3.97
CA THR A 27 3.89 24.87 3.02
C THR A 27 3.77 23.37 2.72
N ARG A 28 3.72 23.02 1.44
CA ARG A 28 3.73 21.62 0.97
C ARG A 28 5.07 21.31 0.34
N ILE A 29 5.71 20.22 0.75
CA ILE A 29 6.93 19.74 0.10
C ILE A 29 6.54 18.70 -0.93
N VAL A 30 6.78 18.98 -2.21
CA VAL A 30 6.60 18.02 -3.30
C VAL A 30 7.91 17.29 -3.51
N VAL A 31 7.93 15.98 -3.29
CA VAL A 31 9.14 15.15 -3.50
C VAL A 31 8.98 14.34 -4.77
N SER A 32 9.91 14.49 -5.73
CA SER A 32 9.78 13.84 -7.04
C SER A 32 10.58 12.54 -7.20
N LYS A 33 11.69 12.30 -6.49
CA LYS A 33 12.49 11.06 -6.67
C LYS A 33 12.52 10.21 -5.41
N ARG A 34 13.12 10.69 -4.32
CA ARG A 34 13.41 9.85 -3.15
C ARG A 34 13.05 10.54 -1.85
N ILE A 35 12.49 9.78 -0.92
CA ILE A 35 12.33 10.25 0.46
C ILE A 35 12.77 9.20 1.46
N GLY A 36 13.54 9.62 2.46
CA GLY A 36 13.89 8.84 3.64
C GLY A 36 13.44 9.59 4.89
N ILE A 37 12.61 8.98 5.72
CA ILE A 37 12.19 9.55 7.01
C ILE A 37 12.75 8.68 8.11
N ARG A 38 13.41 9.29 9.09
CA ARG A 38 13.85 8.68 10.33
C ARG A 38 13.18 9.39 11.50
N GLY A 39 12.32 8.72 12.26
CA GLY A 39 11.55 9.34 13.35
C GLY A 39 10.04 9.47 13.08
N SER A 40 9.43 10.60 13.45
CA SER A 40 7.95 10.73 13.40
C SER A 40 7.40 10.77 11.97
N ALA A 41 6.47 9.85 11.69
CA ALA A 41 5.74 9.79 10.41
C ALA A 41 4.72 10.94 10.24
N CYS A 42 4.43 11.71 11.30
CA CYS A 42 3.54 12.86 11.24
C CYS A 42 4.04 13.92 10.20
N VAL A 43 5.32 13.90 9.82
CA VAL A 43 5.87 14.75 8.73
C VAL A 43 5.25 14.45 7.36
N LEU A 44 4.73 13.24 7.14
CA LEU A 44 4.05 12.88 5.89
C LEU A 44 2.78 13.70 5.65
N LEU A 45 2.16 14.27 6.69
CA LEU A 45 0.99 15.15 6.54
C LEU A 45 1.28 16.41 5.70
N PHE A 46 2.55 16.80 5.63
CA PHE A 46 3.04 18.02 4.97
C PHE A 46 3.75 17.74 3.64
N ILE A 47 3.95 16.46 3.30
CA ILE A 47 4.63 16.04 2.07
C ILE A 47 3.60 15.59 1.03
N GLU A 48 3.74 16.13 -0.17
CA GLU A 48 3.03 15.67 -1.37
C GLU A 48 3.99 14.79 -2.17
N LEU A 49 3.70 13.50 -2.29
CA LEU A 49 4.51 12.61 -3.10
C LEU A 49 4.23 12.87 -4.59
N GLY A 50 5.27 13.21 -5.32
CA GLY A 50 5.25 13.43 -6.77
C GLY A 50 5.00 12.12 -7.53
N PRO A 51 4.52 12.20 -8.78
CA PRO A 51 4.24 11.01 -9.61
C PRO A 51 5.51 10.23 -9.97
N GLU A 52 6.68 10.87 -9.93
CA GLU A 52 7.98 10.28 -10.27
C GLU A 52 8.65 9.58 -9.08
N LEU A 53 8.00 9.58 -7.89
CA LEU A 53 8.66 9.15 -6.67
C LEU A 53 9.01 7.67 -6.74
N ASN A 54 10.30 7.39 -6.69
CA ASN A 54 10.86 6.07 -6.90
C ASN A 54 11.50 5.40 -5.68
N HIS A 55 11.33 5.99 -4.49
CA HIS A 55 11.63 5.35 -3.21
C HIS A 55 11.04 6.15 -2.02
N LEU A 56 10.40 5.47 -1.05
CA LEU A 56 9.97 6.05 0.24
C LEU A 56 10.36 5.13 1.40
N SER A 57 11.48 5.37 2.05
CA SER A 57 11.88 4.62 3.25
C SER A 57 11.45 5.38 4.51
N ILE A 58 10.86 4.69 5.49
CA ILE A 58 10.47 5.25 6.79
C ILE A 58 11.06 4.37 7.88
N ASP A 59 12.26 4.71 8.34
CA ASP A 59 12.94 3.99 9.41
C ASP A 59 12.53 4.56 10.78
N GLU A 60 12.18 3.67 11.72
CA GLU A 60 11.86 4.03 13.12
C GLU A 60 10.72 5.07 13.29
N VAL A 61 9.47 4.65 13.03
CA VAL A 61 8.30 5.42 13.49
C VAL A 61 8.15 5.26 15.01
N GLN A 62 8.76 6.17 15.77
CA GLN A 62 8.52 6.25 17.22
C GLN A 62 7.10 6.76 17.52
N THR A 63 6.53 6.19 18.57
CA THR A 63 5.19 6.39 19.15
C THR A 63 4.95 7.83 19.65
N GLN A 64 4.88 8.81 18.74
CA GLN A 64 4.68 10.22 19.12
C GLN A 64 3.65 10.98 18.27
N CYS A 65 2.75 10.26 17.58
CA CYS A 65 1.48 10.84 17.15
C CYS A 65 0.46 10.51 18.26
N LEU A 66 0.01 11.54 19.00
CA LEU A 66 -0.84 11.56 20.21
C LEU A 66 -1.94 10.47 20.38
N SER A 67 -1.56 9.22 20.60
CA SER A 67 -2.37 8.22 21.31
C SER A 67 -1.48 7.14 21.94
N PRO A 68 -1.49 6.95 23.27
CA PRO A 68 -0.58 6.04 23.97
C PRO A 68 -0.78 4.53 23.70
N GLU A 69 -1.81 4.14 22.96
CA GLU A 69 -2.30 2.75 22.98
C GLU A 69 -1.78 1.85 21.86
N ILE A 70 -1.12 2.37 20.82
CA ILE A 70 -0.72 1.53 19.67
C ILE A 70 0.79 1.68 19.41
N PRO A 71 1.63 0.70 19.76
CA PRO A 71 2.99 0.63 19.25
C PRO A 71 2.93 0.42 17.73
N ILE A 72 3.16 1.50 16.97
CA ILE A 72 3.15 1.45 15.51
C ILE A 72 4.38 0.64 15.07
N SER A 73 4.12 -0.52 14.45
CA SER A 73 5.18 -1.35 13.87
C SER A 73 5.91 -0.59 12.75
N ARG A 74 7.20 -0.93 12.55
CA ARG A 74 8.04 -0.46 11.43
C ARG A 74 7.23 -0.33 10.13
N ILE A 75 7.31 0.85 9.51
CA ILE A 75 6.62 1.15 8.25
C ILE A 75 7.62 0.97 7.12
N ASN A 76 7.35 0.07 6.19
CA ASN A 76 8.24 -0.16 5.06
C ASN A 76 7.45 -0.07 3.76
N ILE A 77 7.76 0.93 2.94
CA ILE A 77 7.17 1.07 1.62
C ILE A 77 8.30 1.28 0.60
N GLN A 78 8.08 0.88 -0.62
CA GLN A 78 8.97 1.13 -1.73
C GLN A 78 8.10 1.58 -2.89
N LEU A 79 8.15 2.86 -3.18
CA LEU A 79 7.56 3.45 -4.37
C LEU A 79 8.63 3.34 -5.47
N THR A 80 8.31 3.00 -6.71
CA THR A 80 9.08 3.24 -7.95
C THR A 80 8.15 3.99 -8.90
N GLU A 81 8.65 4.54 -10.02
CA GLU A 81 7.82 5.31 -10.98
C GLU A 81 6.45 4.68 -11.27
N ASN A 82 6.38 3.36 -11.36
CA ASN A 82 5.16 2.61 -11.65
C ASN A 82 4.82 1.50 -10.63
N LYS A 83 5.60 1.35 -9.54
CA LYS A 83 5.44 0.27 -8.56
C LYS A 83 5.25 0.77 -7.14
N ILE A 84 4.40 0.11 -6.37
CA ILE A 84 4.31 0.33 -4.93
C ILE A 84 4.40 -1.02 -4.23
N THR A 85 5.40 -1.18 -3.37
CA THR A 85 5.52 -2.33 -2.49
C THR A 85 5.35 -1.89 -1.06
N VAL A 86 4.31 -2.36 -0.39
CA VAL A 86 4.06 -2.15 1.04
C VAL A 86 4.47 -3.39 1.81
N ARG A 87 5.32 -3.23 2.81
CA ARG A 87 5.81 -4.29 3.68
C ARG A 87 5.51 -3.94 5.14
N GLU A 88 5.44 -4.98 5.96
CA GLU A 88 5.29 -4.89 7.42
C GLU A 88 3.96 -4.30 7.90
N ASN A 89 3.80 -2.97 7.89
CA ASN A 89 2.64 -2.28 8.43
C ASN A 89 1.85 -1.58 7.32
N LEU A 90 0.60 -1.99 7.15
CA LEU A 90 -0.27 -1.44 6.12
C LEU A 90 -0.69 0.00 6.40
N TYR A 91 -0.61 0.51 7.65
CA TYR A 91 -1.03 1.87 8.03
C TYR A 91 -0.52 2.96 7.08
N VAL A 92 0.62 2.70 6.43
CA VAL A 92 1.19 3.54 5.38
C VAL A 92 0.25 3.87 4.21
N LEU A 93 -0.73 3.00 3.92
CA LEU A 93 -1.73 3.24 2.89
C LEU A 93 -2.56 4.49 3.14
N GLN A 94 -2.67 4.96 4.40
CA GLN A 94 -3.32 6.25 4.73
C GLN A 94 -2.58 7.45 4.16
N PHE A 95 -1.26 7.32 3.95
CA PHE A 95 -0.42 8.37 3.39
C PHE A 95 -0.36 8.32 1.86
N LEU A 96 -0.84 7.24 1.24
CA LEU A 96 -0.96 7.18 -0.21
C LEU A 96 -2.18 7.99 -0.67
N LYS A 97 -2.13 8.50 -1.92
CA LYS A 97 -3.29 9.11 -2.55
C LYS A 97 -4.43 8.10 -2.57
N LYS A 98 -5.66 8.56 -2.30
CA LYS A 98 -6.86 7.72 -2.42
C LYS A 98 -7.01 7.10 -3.81
N ASN A 99 -6.48 7.73 -4.84
CA ASN A 99 -6.44 7.22 -6.22
C ASN A 99 -4.98 6.86 -6.56
N ILE A 100 -4.70 5.56 -6.64
CA ILE A 100 -3.38 5.01 -6.95
C ILE A 100 -3.27 4.77 -8.46
N THR A 101 -2.27 5.36 -9.10
CA THR A 101 -2.02 5.22 -10.54
C THR A 101 -0.88 4.26 -10.88
N ALA A 102 -0.27 3.62 -9.87
CA ALA A 102 0.80 2.66 -10.08
C ALA A 102 0.29 1.43 -10.86
N THR A 103 1.10 0.93 -11.78
CA THR A 103 0.80 -0.25 -12.60
C THR A 103 1.20 -1.55 -11.89
N GLU A 104 2.08 -1.49 -10.90
CA GLU A 104 2.53 -2.64 -10.12
C GLU A 104 2.32 -2.43 -8.62
N MET A 105 1.70 -3.40 -7.93
CA MET A 105 1.44 -3.31 -6.49
C MET A 105 1.88 -4.58 -5.77
N GLY A 106 2.49 -4.46 -4.60
CA GLY A 106 2.88 -5.58 -3.74
C GLY A 106 2.54 -5.34 -2.28
N PHE A 107 1.86 -6.29 -1.63
CA PHE A 107 1.45 -6.18 -0.23
C PHE A 107 1.99 -7.35 0.59
N PHE A 108 2.89 -7.06 1.52
CA PHE A 108 3.59 -8.05 2.35
C PHE A 108 3.58 -7.68 3.84
N PRO A 109 2.40 -7.50 4.44
CA PRO A 109 2.31 -7.16 5.86
C PRO A 109 2.83 -8.29 6.74
N LYS A 110 3.41 -7.90 7.88
CA LYS A 110 3.90 -8.83 8.92
C LYS A 110 2.75 -9.33 9.79
N ASN A 111 1.86 -8.42 10.18
CA ASN A 111 0.74 -8.68 11.08
C ASN A 111 -0.61 -8.38 10.40
N LYS A 112 -1.69 -8.98 10.92
CA LYS A 112 -3.05 -8.54 10.57
C LYS A 112 -3.24 -7.17 11.21
N THR A 113 -3.82 -6.22 10.49
CA THR A 113 -4.04 -4.89 11.04
C THR A 113 -5.52 -4.58 10.95
N ASP A 114 -6.22 -4.57 12.09
CA ASP A 114 -7.65 -4.23 12.17
C ASP A 114 -7.94 -2.78 11.72
N ALA A 115 -6.89 -1.96 11.64
CA ALA A 115 -6.93 -0.57 11.20
C ALA A 115 -7.35 -0.35 9.73
N PHE A 116 -7.47 -1.42 8.93
CA PHE A 116 -7.74 -1.31 7.48
C PHE A 116 -9.21 -1.13 7.13
N ASN A 117 -10.13 -1.27 8.08
CA ASN A 117 -11.56 -1.03 7.83
C ASN A 117 -11.87 0.46 7.53
N SER A 118 -11.03 1.41 7.95
CA SER A 118 -11.30 2.85 7.79
C SER A 118 -10.67 3.47 6.54
N THR A 119 -9.58 2.89 6.03
CA THR A 119 -8.79 3.48 4.94
C THR A 119 -9.22 2.89 3.61
N ARG A 120 -9.67 3.74 2.69
CA ARG A 120 -10.15 3.34 1.37
C ARG A 120 -9.20 3.85 0.29
N ILE A 121 -8.70 2.93 -0.53
CA ILE A 121 -7.87 3.20 -1.70
C ILE A 121 -8.55 2.70 -2.97
N THR A 122 -8.40 3.43 -4.06
CA THR A 122 -8.91 3.10 -5.39
C THR A 122 -7.71 2.91 -6.31
N LEU A 123 -7.66 1.78 -7.00
CA LEU A 123 -6.73 1.54 -8.10
C LEU A 123 -7.31 2.26 -9.33
N ALA A 124 -6.74 3.42 -9.64
CA ALA A 124 -7.19 4.33 -10.69
C ALA A 124 -6.39 4.18 -12.00
N VAL A 125 -5.45 3.24 -12.03
CA VAL A 125 -4.69 2.92 -13.24
C VAL A 125 -5.61 2.27 -14.29
N GLY A 126 -5.55 2.75 -15.53
CA GLY A 126 -6.38 2.20 -16.61
C GLY A 126 -6.05 0.74 -16.92
N GLU A 127 -4.75 0.41 -16.90
CA GLU A 127 -4.26 -0.95 -17.09
C GLU A 127 -3.23 -1.32 -16.01
N MET A 128 -3.66 -2.12 -15.03
CA MET A 128 -2.72 -2.64 -14.03
C MET A 128 -1.89 -3.78 -14.63
N GLU A 129 -0.58 -3.66 -14.50
CA GLU A 129 0.41 -4.64 -14.95
C GLU A 129 0.45 -5.80 -13.98
N SER A 130 0.68 -5.54 -12.68
CA SER A 130 0.72 -6.61 -11.70
C SER A 130 0.22 -6.25 -10.30
N ILE A 131 -0.30 -7.26 -9.61
CA ILE A 131 -0.58 -7.21 -8.17
C ILE A 131 -0.05 -8.46 -7.47
N CYS A 132 0.64 -8.28 -6.35
CA CYS A 132 1.19 -9.36 -5.55
C CYS A 132 0.70 -9.27 -4.10
N PHE A 133 0.15 -10.37 -3.60
CA PHE A 133 -0.24 -10.52 -2.21
C PHE A 133 0.64 -11.59 -1.56
N GLY A 134 1.42 -11.19 -0.56
CA GLY A 134 2.28 -12.08 0.20
C GLY A 134 1.94 -12.09 1.69
N ARG A 135 2.24 -13.18 2.39
CA ARG A 135 2.06 -13.28 3.87
C ARG A 135 0.62 -13.10 4.31
N LYS A 136 0.26 -11.90 4.76
CA LYS A 136 -1.11 -11.50 5.14
C LYS A 136 -1.66 -10.44 4.18
N GLY A 137 -1.11 -10.34 2.96
CA GLY A 137 -1.37 -9.28 2.00
C GLY A 137 -2.82 -9.20 1.55
N LEU A 138 -3.56 -10.30 1.54
CA LEU A 138 -4.99 -10.31 1.20
C LEU A 138 -5.85 -9.48 2.16
N SER A 139 -5.37 -9.20 3.37
CA SER A 139 -6.03 -8.29 4.32
C SER A 139 -6.19 -6.86 3.79
N VAL A 140 -5.54 -6.50 2.68
CA VAL A 140 -5.72 -5.23 1.96
C VAL A 140 -6.98 -5.19 1.11
N LEU A 141 -7.51 -6.34 0.67
CA LEU A 141 -8.65 -6.40 -0.26
C LEU A 141 -9.89 -5.61 0.20
N PRO A 142 -10.28 -5.61 1.49
CA PRO A 142 -11.42 -4.82 1.98
C PRO A 142 -11.22 -3.30 1.83
N SER A 143 -9.97 -2.84 1.82
CA SER A 143 -9.60 -1.43 1.72
C SER A 143 -9.50 -0.94 0.28
N ILE A 144 -9.33 -1.87 -0.67
CA ILE A 144 -9.43 -1.56 -2.09
C ILE A 144 -10.91 -1.37 -2.42
N THR A 145 -11.29 -0.21 -2.92
CA THR A 145 -12.68 0.13 -3.24
C THR A 145 -13.15 -0.53 -4.53
N ASN A 146 -12.23 -0.81 -5.47
CA ASN A 146 -12.57 -1.45 -6.75
C ASN A 146 -13.29 -2.77 -6.50
N GLU A 147 -14.51 -2.92 -7.01
CA GLU A 147 -15.22 -4.20 -7.01
C GLU A 147 -14.55 -5.18 -7.99
N LYS A 148 -14.09 -4.66 -9.13
CA LYS A 148 -13.38 -5.41 -10.16
C LYS A 148 -11.89 -5.07 -10.16
N ILE A 149 -11.05 -6.09 -9.96
CA ILE A 149 -9.59 -6.01 -9.99
C ILE A 149 -9.13 -6.59 -11.34
N LYS A 150 -8.81 -5.70 -12.29
CA LYS A 150 -8.33 -6.06 -13.62
C LYS A 150 -6.81 -5.91 -13.69
N VAL A 151 -6.09 -7.01 -13.90
CA VAL A 151 -4.62 -7.05 -13.91
C VAL A 151 -4.11 -7.93 -15.06
N ARG A 152 -2.88 -7.72 -15.54
CA ARG A 152 -2.23 -8.71 -16.43
C ARG A 152 -1.73 -9.90 -15.63
N ASN A 153 -0.95 -9.62 -14.61
CA ASN A 153 -0.28 -10.62 -13.79
C ASN A 153 -0.70 -10.51 -12.33
N MET A 154 -1.10 -11.63 -11.73
CA MET A 154 -1.44 -11.71 -10.31
C MET A 154 -0.55 -12.72 -9.61
N ALA A 155 -0.03 -12.37 -8.44
CA ALA A 155 0.77 -13.28 -7.62
C ALA A 155 0.19 -13.40 -6.22
N VAL A 156 0.05 -14.63 -5.72
CA VAL A 156 -0.41 -14.92 -4.36
C VAL A 156 0.53 -15.92 -3.71
N VAL A 157 1.35 -15.44 -2.78
CA VAL A 157 2.49 -16.20 -2.25
C VAL A 157 2.49 -16.25 -0.73
N ASP A 158 2.91 -17.37 -0.15
CA ASP A 158 3.22 -17.48 1.28
C ASP A 158 2.09 -17.02 2.22
N ILE A 159 0.82 -17.30 1.91
CA ILE A 159 -0.30 -16.88 2.75
C ILE A 159 -0.23 -17.60 4.10
N VAL A 160 0.05 -16.88 5.19
CA VAL A 160 0.24 -17.53 6.50
C VAL A 160 -1.10 -18.00 7.10
N SER A 161 -2.22 -17.40 6.68
CA SER A 161 -3.56 -17.72 7.18
C SER A 161 -4.62 -17.09 6.27
N PHE A 162 -5.55 -17.89 5.77
CA PHE A 162 -6.69 -17.43 4.97
C PHE A 162 -7.92 -17.37 5.88
N PHE A 163 -8.15 -16.24 6.53
CA PHE A 163 -9.27 -16.13 7.47
C PHE A 163 -10.60 -16.07 6.72
N GLU A 164 -11.67 -16.65 7.29
CA GLU A 164 -12.99 -16.65 6.66
C GLU A 164 -13.48 -15.24 6.29
N GLN A 165 -13.19 -14.22 7.11
CA GLN A 165 -13.54 -12.85 6.76
C GLN A 165 -12.80 -12.34 5.52
N GLU A 166 -11.50 -12.59 5.39
CA GLU A 166 -10.71 -12.17 4.22
C GLU A 166 -11.15 -12.92 2.96
N LYS A 167 -11.48 -14.20 3.12
CA LYS A 167 -12.07 -15.05 2.09
C LYS A 167 -13.41 -14.50 1.60
N GLU A 168 -14.31 -14.13 2.52
CA GLU A 168 -15.61 -13.55 2.15
C GLU A 168 -15.46 -12.19 1.49
N GLU A 169 -14.52 -11.35 1.93
CA GLU A 169 -14.25 -10.07 1.25
C GLU A 169 -13.61 -10.27 -0.13
N ALA A 170 -12.67 -11.20 -0.27
CA ALA A 170 -12.08 -11.55 -1.57
C ALA A 170 -13.14 -12.10 -2.53
N LYS A 171 -14.07 -12.93 -2.05
CA LYS A 171 -15.20 -13.46 -2.82
C LYS A 171 -16.19 -12.39 -3.30
N LYS A 172 -16.22 -11.19 -2.69
CA LYS A 172 -17.02 -10.05 -3.17
C LYS A 172 -16.36 -9.32 -4.34
N LYS A 173 -15.07 -9.58 -4.60
CA LYS A 173 -14.31 -8.96 -5.69
C LYS A 173 -14.41 -9.81 -6.95
N GLU A 174 -14.49 -9.14 -8.09
CA GLU A 174 -14.32 -9.77 -9.40
C GLU A 174 -12.84 -9.65 -9.81
N PHE A 175 -12.16 -10.78 -10.03
CA PHE A 175 -10.77 -10.80 -10.48
C PHE A 175 -10.71 -11.08 -11.99
N VAL A 176 -10.15 -10.16 -12.77
CA VAL A 176 -9.90 -10.34 -14.21
C VAL A 176 -8.40 -10.36 -14.45
N ILE A 177 -7.87 -11.56 -14.64
CA ILE A 177 -6.44 -11.83 -14.83
C ILE A 177 -6.20 -12.12 -16.31
N ARG A 178 -5.48 -11.23 -17.00
CA ARG A 178 -5.35 -11.28 -18.47
C ARG A 178 -4.23 -12.17 -18.99
N GLU A 179 -3.25 -12.51 -18.15
CA GLU A 179 -2.09 -13.32 -18.57
C GLU A 179 -1.84 -14.45 -17.60
N ARG A 180 -1.44 -14.13 -16.36
CA ARG A 180 -0.94 -15.15 -15.43
C ARG A 180 -1.41 -14.96 -14.00
N LEU A 181 -1.83 -16.06 -13.38
CA LEU A 181 -1.93 -16.20 -11.93
C LEU A 181 -0.78 -17.08 -11.43
N TYR A 182 0.14 -16.50 -10.68
CA TYR A 182 1.17 -17.22 -9.93
C TYR A 182 0.68 -17.46 -8.51
N VAL A 183 0.63 -18.71 -8.08
CA VAL A 183 0.40 -19.08 -6.69
C VAL A 183 1.60 -19.83 -6.16
N LYS A 184 1.91 -19.67 -4.88
CA LYS A 184 2.99 -20.41 -4.23
C LYS A 184 2.61 -20.79 -2.81
N ASN A 185 3.00 -21.99 -2.38
CA ASN A 185 2.75 -22.52 -1.05
C ASN A 185 1.25 -22.50 -0.71
N THR A 186 0.89 -22.00 0.46
CA THR A 186 -0.50 -21.77 0.90
C THR A 186 -1.26 -20.75 0.07
N GLY A 187 -0.61 -20.07 -0.88
CA GLY A 187 -1.25 -19.19 -1.86
C GLY A 187 -2.31 -19.89 -2.72
N ILE A 188 -2.21 -21.21 -2.90
CA ILE A 188 -3.19 -22.02 -3.65
C ILE A 188 -4.61 -21.93 -3.10
N LEU A 189 -4.79 -21.65 -1.80
CA LEU A 189 -6.10 -21.48 -1.16
C LEU A 189 -6.87 -20.27 -1.72
N PHE A 190 -6.18 -19.33 -2.35
CA PHE A 190 -6.81 -18.19 -3.02
C PHE A 190 -7.71 -18.61 -4.17
N LEU A 191 -7.48 -19.77 -4.79
CA LEU A 191 -8.34 -20.29 -5.86
C LEU A 191 -9.80 -20.44 -5.40
N GLU A 192 -10.05 -20.66 -4.11
CA GLU A 192 -11.41 -20.74 -3.55
C GLU A 192 -12.16 -19.39 -3.54
N CYS A 193 -11.45 -18.27 -3.72
CA CYS A 193 -12.05 -16.93 -3.83
C CYS A 193 -12.39 -16.54 -5.26
N LEU A 194 -11.85 -17.26 -6.24
CA LEU A 194 -12.23 -17.10 -7.64
C LEU A 194 -13.59 -17.79 -7.82
N ARG A 195 -14.69 -17.02 -7.72
CA ARG A 195 -16.06 -17.49 -7.99
C ARG A 195 -16.25 -17.85 -9.48
N ASN A 196 -17.49 -18.10 -9.92
CA ASN A 196 -17.85 -18.64 -11.24
C ASN A 196 -16.95 -18.24 -12.43
N THR A 197 -16.47 -19.28 -13.15
CA THR A 197 -15.85 -19.28 -14.49
C THR A 197 -15.09 -18.02 -14.90
N PHE A 198 -13.95 -17.80 -14.26
CA PHE A 198 -12.91 -16.92 -14.78
C PHE A 198 -11.97 -17.73 -15.67
N PHE A 199 -11.93 -17.40 -16.96
CA PHE A 199 -10.85 -17.88 -17.83
C PHE A 199 -9.56 -17.19 -17.40
N ILE A 200 -8.66 -17.95 -16.77
CA ILE A 200 -7.30 -17.52 -16.45
C ILE A 200 -6.38 -18.19 -17.48
N PRO A 201 -5.66 -17.43 -18.31
CA PRO A 201 -4.88 -18.02 -19.40
C PRO A 201 -3.78 -18.96 -18.93
N VAL A 202 -3.08 -18.58 -17.84
CA VAL A 202 -2.01 -19.39 -17.24
C VAL A 202 -2.12 -19.36 -15.72
N ILE A 203 -2.12 -20.55 -15.10
CA ILE A 203 -1.93 -20.72 -13.66
C ILE A 203 -0.59 -21.43 -13.44
N GLU A 204 0.32 -20.79 -12.70
CA GLU A 204 1.56 -21.41 -12.21
C GLU A 204 1.41 -21.64 -10.70
N ILE A 205 1.71 -22.86 -10.24
CA ILE A 205 1.63 -23.31 -8.84
C ILE A 205 3.03 -23.68 -8.36
#